data_AF-A0A2I6S7N3-F1
#
_entry.id   AF-A0A2I6S7N3-F1
#
_cell.length_a   1.000
_cell.length_b   1.000
_cell.length_c   1.000
_cell.angle_alpha   90.00
_cell.angle_beta   90.00
_cell.angle_gamma   90.00
#
_symmetry.space_group_name_H-M   'P 1'
#
loop_
_entity.id
_entity.type
_entity.pdbx_description
1 polymer ?
#
loop_
_entity_poly.entity_id
_entity_poly.type
_entity_poly.pdbx_seq_one_letter_code
_entity_poly.pdbx_strand_id
1 'polypeptide(L)'
;MNRFILTLALALALATSAQAQIFRCDDGKGGTLYTQQPCEDGAQVVDPGPNAELAEGAREAALRREIEQLREDIRRLEEQRAAAPYDGPDYGRSESDLRADQASSYACKQAMRSYEISANSIKRADVEQKRVAMYAACGMREPDRHIDPYDDRYRDPYRRGGTTVIVR
;
A
#
# COMPACT_ATOMS: atom_id res chain seq x y z
N MET A 1 -15.20 -53.99 0.23
CA MET A 1 -14.47 -53.67 1.48
C MET A 1 -13.07 -53.07 1.26
N ASN A 2 -12.28 -53.49 0.26
CA ASN A 2 -10.92 -52.95 0.03
C ASN A 2 -10.84 -51.44 -0.30
N ARG A 3 -11.89 -50.81 -0.83
CA ARG A 3 -11.87 -49.39 -1.19
C ARG A 3 -11.90 -48.43 0.01
N PHE A 4 -12.58 -48.81 1.11
CA PHE A 4 -12.64 -47.99 2.33
C PHE A 4 -11.35 -48.07 3.16
N ILE A 5 -10.64 -49.21 3.09
CA ILE A 5 -9.36 -49.39 3.77
C ILE A 5 -8.28 -48.52 3.11
N LEU A 6 -8.27 -48.44 1.78
CA LEU A 6 -7.36 -47.59 1.02
C LEU A 6 -7.53 -46.10 1.32
N THR A 7 -8.78 -45.62 1.47
CA THR A 7 -9.04 -44.21 1.80
C THR A 7 -8.67 -43.87 3.24
N LEU A 8 -8.86 -44.79 4.19
CA LEU A 8 -8.50 -44.57 5.59
C LEU A 8 -6.98 -44.55 5.80
N ALA A 9 -6.24 -45.43 5.11
CA ALA A 9 -4.78 -45.46 5.16
C ALA A 9 -4.14 -44.20 4.56
N LEU A 10 -4.72 -43.67 3.47
CA LEU A 10 -4.24 -42.45 2.83
C LEU A 10 -4.49 -41.21 3.72
N ALA A 11 -5.65 -41.15 4.40
CA ALA A 11 -5.96 -40.06 5.33
C ALA A 11 -5.04 -40.06 6.58
N LEU A 12 -4.63 -41.23 7.08
CA LEU A 12 -3.71 -41.34 8.22
C LEU A 12 -2.27 -40.90 7.89
N ALA A 13 -1.82 -41.09 6.65
CA ALA A 13 -0.48 -40.68 6.20
C ALA A 13 -0.34 -39.15 6.05
N LEU A 14 -1.45 -38.43 5.87
CA LEU A 14 -1.46 -36.96 5.79
C LEU A 14 -1.45 -36.27 7.16
N ALA A 15 -1.66 -37.03 8.24
CA ALA A 15 -1.72 -36.52 9.62
C ALA A 15 -0.36 -36.55 10.35
N THR A 16 0.73 -36.95 9.69
CA THR A 16 2.07 -36.81 10.26
C THR A 16 2.46 -35.34 10.22
N SER A 17 2.18 -34.61 11.30
CA SER A 17 2.81 -33.33 11.58
C SER A 17 4.32 -33.54 11.53
N ALA A 18 4.99 -32.98 10.53
CA ALA A 18 6.44 -32.88 10.50
C ALA A 18 6.86 -32.08 11.74
N GLN A 19 7.28 -32.77 12.79
CA GLN A 19 7.84 -32.11 13.97
C GLN A 19 9.18 -31.54 13.54
N ALA A 20 9.22 -30.22 13.35
CA ALA A 20 10.44 -29.50 13.01
C ALA A 20 11.38 -29.55 14.23
N GLN A 21 12.26 -30.55 14.27
CA GLN A 21 13.30 -30.66 15.29
C GLN A 21 14.47 -29.74 14.92
N ILE A 22 14.93 -28.93 15.86
CA ILE A 22 16.09 -28.06 15.69
C ILE A 22 17.33 -28.77 16.24
N PHE A 23 18.31 -28.98 15.37
CA PHE A 23 19.60 -29.58 15.71
C PHE A 23 20.64 -28.49 15.89
N ARG A 24 21.48 -28.63 16.93
CA ARG A 24 22.67 -27.80 17.11
C ARG A 24 23.88 -28.50 16.50
N CYS A 25 24.57 -27.79 15.62
CA CYS A 25 25.74 -28.28 14.90
C CYS A 25 26.93 -27.34 15.09
N ASP A 26 28.15 -27.89 15.02
CA ASP A 26 29.37 -27.11 14.98
C ASP A 26 29.68 -26.67 13.54
N ASP A 27 30.16 -25.45 13.33
CA ASP A 27 30.48 -24.92 12.00
C ASP A 27 31.92 -25.24 11.54
N GLY A 28 32.70 -25.97 12.34
CA GLY A 28 34.11 -26.31 12.09
C GLY A 28 35.09 -25.14 12.24
N LYS A 29 34.59 -23.95 12.58
CA LYS A 29 35.35 -22.70 12.79
C LYS A 29 35.18 -22.15 14.22
N GLY A 30 34.53 -22.93 15.10
CA GLY A 30 34.26 -22.59 16.50
C GLY A 30 32.92 -21.86 16.73
N GLY A 31 32.05 -21.78 15.71
CA GLY A 31 30.69 -21.28 15.80
C GLY A 31 29.64 -22.39 15.83
N THR A 32 28.41 -22.03 16.20
CA THR A 32 27.27 -22.96 16.26
C THR A 32 26.20 -22.62 15.23
N LEU A 33 25.81 -23.61 14.44
CA LEU A 33 24.71 -23.52 13.48
C LEU A 33 23.49 -24.30 14.00
N TYR A 34 22.30 -23.70 13.91
CA TYR A 34 21.05 -24.37 14.22
C TYR A 34 20.31 -24.71 12.92
N THR A 35 20.03 -25.99 12.69
CA THR A 35 19.46 -26.50 11.44
C THR A 35 18.20 -27.32 11.72
N GLN A 36 17.31 -27.43 10.74
CA GLN A 36 16.16 -28.35 10.82
C GLN A 36 16.47 -29.74 10.26
N GLN A 37 17.70 -29.95 9.78
CA GLN A 37 18.19 -31.23 9.27
C GLN A 37 19.37 -31.71 10.12
N PRO A 38 19.49 -33.03 10.38
CA PRO A 38 20.63 -33.58 11.11
C PRO A 38 21.96 -33.25 10.43
N CYS A 39 22.99 -32.97 11.21
CA CYS A 39 24.33 -32.70 10.69
C CYS A 39 25.16 -33.98 10.56
N GLU A 40 26.10 -34.00 9.62
CA GLU A 40 26.89 -35.20 9.28
C GLU A 40 27.75 -35.70 10.45
N ASP A 41 28.24 -34.81 11.31
CA ASP A 41 29.17 -35.13 12.42
C ASP A 41 28.48 -35.38 13.78
N GLY A 42 27.18 -35.70 13.76
CA GLY A 42 26.40 -35.98 14.95
C GLY A 42 25.58 -34.77 15.40
N ALA A 43 24.29 -35.01 15.64
CA ALA A 43 23.32 -33.96 15.91
C ALA A 43 22.88 -34.02 17.38
N GLN A 44 23.02 -32.90 18.10
CA GLN A 44 22.39 -32.75 19.41
C GLN A 44 21.01 -32.11 19.22
N VAL A 45 19.96 -32.86 19.52
CA VAL A 45 18.59 -32.35 19.54
C VAL A 45 18.49 -31.32 20.66
N VAL A 46 18.08 -30.11 20.32
CA VAL A 46 17.82 -29.07 21.32
C VAL A 46 16.38 -29.24 21.77
N ASP A 47 16.19 -29.69 23.01
CA ASP A 47 14.88 -29.70 23.65
C ASP A 47 14.53 -28.26 24.07
N PRO A 48 13.49 -27.64 23.50
CA PRO A 48 13.00 -26.36 23.98
C PRO A 48 12.45 -26.58 25.39
N GLY A 49 13.30 -26.34 26.39
CA GLY A 49 12.95 -26.56 27.80
C GLY A 49 11.65 -25.83 28.22
N PRO A 50 11.10 -26.15 29.40
CA PRO A 50 9.73 -25.80 29.82
C PRO A 50 9.39 -24.30 29.78
N ASN A 51 10.40 -23.43 29.80
CA ASN A 51 10.23 -21.98 29.68
C ASN A 51 9.78 -21.55 28.27
N ALA A 52 10.20 -22.27 27.22
CA ALA A 52 9.81 -22.00 25.84
C ALA A 52 8.32 -22.31 25.62
N GLU A 53 7.84 -23.46 26.11
CA GLU A 53 6.43 -23.84 26.03
C GLU A 53 5.51 -22.88 26.79
N LEU A 54 5.94 -22.41 27.97
CA LEU A 54 5.21 -21.40 28.75
C LEU A 54 5.13 -20.05 28.02
N ALA A 55 6.23 -19.64 27.36
CA ALA A 55 6.27 -18.41 26.57
C ALA A 55 5.36 -18.50 25.33
N GLU A 56 5.32 -19.65 24.66
CA GLU A 56 4.43 -19.91 23.54
C GLU A 56 2.96 -19.92 23.97
N GLY A 57 2.62 -20.59 25.07
CA GLY A 57 1.25 -20.60 25.61
C GLY A 57 0.77 -19.21 26.02
N ALA A 58 1.64 -18.40 26.66
CA ALA A 58 1.33 -17.01 27.00
C ALA A 58 1.09 -16.15 25.74
N ARG A 59 1.92 -16.34 24.71
CA ARG A 59 1.78 -15.64 23.41
C ARG A 59 0.50 -16.06 22.69
N GLU A 60 0.19 -17.34 22.66
CA GLU A 60 -1.04 -17.85 22.04
C GLU A 60 -2.28 -17.33 22.76
N ALA A 61 -2.27 -17.30 24.09
CA ALA A 61 -3.36 -16.72 24.87
C ALA A 61 -3.53 -15.22 24.60
N ALA A 62 -2.43 -14.47 24.41
CA ALA A 62 -2.49 -13.06 24.04
C ALA A 62 -3.09 -12.86 22.64
N LEU A 63 -2.63 -13.63 21.64
CA LEU A 63 -3.14 -13.58 20.27
C LEU A 63 -4.63 -13.91 20.20
N ARG A 64 -5.10 -14.91 20.97
CA ARG A 64 -6.54 -15.24 21.03
C ARG A 64 -7.38 -14.09 21.57
N ARG A 65 -6.88 -13.33 22.56
CA ARG A 65 -7.58 -12.15 23.08
C ARG A 65 -7.64 -11.03 22.05
N GLU A 66 -6.54 -10.79 21.34
CA GLU A 66 -6.46 -9.77 20.29
C GLU A 66 -7.40 -10.09 19.11
N ILE A 67 -7.45 -11.35 18.69
CA ILE A 67 -8.39 -11.81 17.65
C ILE A 67 -9.84 -11.57 18.07
N GLU A 68 -10.20 -11.87 19.33
CA GLU A 68 -11.55 -11.64 19.82
C GLU A 68 -11.89 -10.14 19.88
N GLN A 69 -10.94 -9.31 20.31
CA GLN A 69 -11.10 -7.85 20.31
C GLN A 69 -11.31 -7.31 18.89
N LEU A 70 -10.48 -7.74 17.93
CA LEU A 70 -10.60 -7.32 16.54
C LEU A 70 -11.95 -7.70 15.93
N ARG A 71 -12.48 -8.88 16.27
CA ARG A 71 -13.81 -9.33 15.81
C ARG A 71 -14.93 -8.46 16.36
N GLU A 72 -14.83 -8.07 17.62
CA GLU A 72 -15.79 -7.17 18.26
C GLU A 72 -15.71 -5.75 17.65
N ASP A 73 -14.50 -5.24 17.41
CA ASP A 73 -14.30 -3.94 16.77
C ASP A 73 -14.87 -3.90 15.34
N ILE A 74 -14.64 -4.97 14.56
CA ILE A 74 -15.24 -5.11 13.22
C ILE A 74 -16.76 -5.05 13.32
N ARG A 75 -17.35 -5.82 14.24
CA ARG A 75 -18.81 -5.83 14.44
C ARG A 75 -19.35 -4.44 14.78
N ARG A 76 -18.70 -3.73 15.70
CA ARG A 76 -19.08 -2.36 16.08
C ARG A 76 -18.97 -1.39 14.90
N LEU A 77 -17.92 -1.49 14.10
CA LEU A 77 -17.75 -0.66 12.92
C LEU A 77 -18.81 -0.97 11.85
N GLU A 78 -19.18 -2.23 11.69
CA GLU A 78 -20.27 -2.64 10.80
C GLU A 78 -21.62 -2.12 11.28
N GLU A 79 -21.92 -2.21 12.58
CA GLU A 79 -23.13 -1.64 13.18
C GLU A 79 -23.17 -0.12 13.02
N GLN A 80 -22.05 0.57 13.24
CA GLN A 80 -21.93 2.01 12.99
C GLN A 80 -22.17 2.37 11.53
N ARG A 81 -21.67 1.57 10.59
CA ARG A 81 -21.92 1.75 9.16
C ARG A 81 -23.37 1.47 8.77
N ALA A 82 -24.01 0.49 9.42
CA ALA A 82 -25.42 0.17 9.18
C ALA A 82 -26.38 1.20 9.79
N ALA A 83 -26.00 1.80 10.93
CA ALA A 83 -26.76 2.85 11.60
C ALA A 83 -26.46 4.26 11.06
N ALA A 84 -25.34 4.45 10.36
CA ALA A 84 -25.09 5.65 9.58
C ALA A 84 -26.21 5.80 8.55
N PRO A 85 -26.79 7.00 8.36
CA PRO A 85 -27.70 7.26 7.27
C PRO A 85 -27.04 6.80 5.97
N TYR A 86 -27.64 5.82 5.31
CA TYR A 86 -27.25 5.41 3.97
C TYR A 86 -27.59 6.57 3.03
N ASP A 87 -26.64 7.49 2.84
CA ASP A 87 -26.58 8.29 1.61
C ASP A 87 -26.29 7.29 0.50
N GLY A 88 -27.37 6.68 -0.02
CA GLY A 88 -27.28 5.86 -1.20
C GLY A 88 -26.69 6.65 -2.36
N PRO A 89 -26.31 5.99 -3.47
CA PRO A 89 -25.97 6.72 -4.69
C PRO A 89 -27.12 7.70 -4.99
N ASP A 90 -26.84 8.99 -4.84
CA ASP A 90 -27.82 10.04 -4.97
C ASP A 90 -28.15 10.20 -6.45
N TYR A 91 -29.09 9.38 -6.92
CA TYR A 91 -29.58 9.38 -8.30
C TYR A 91 -30.33 10.68 -8.67
N GLY A 92 -30.48 11.63 -7.73
CA GLY A 92 -31.09 12.94 -7.96
C GLY A 92 -30.09 14.07 -8.15
N ARG A 93 -28.79 13.86 -7.91
CA ARG A 93 -27.78 14.92 -8.05
C ARG A 93 -27.38 15.11 -9.49
N SER A 94 -27.59 16.34 -9.97
CA SER A 94 -27.08 16.75 -11.28
C SER A 94 -25.56 16.86 -11.26
N GLU A 95 -24.92 16.77 -12.42
CA GLU A 95 -23.47 17.01 -12.56
C GLU A 95 -23.07 18.39 -12.01
N SER A 96 -23.97 19.38 -12.07
CA SER A 96 -23.75 20.71 -11.49
C SER A 96 -23.71 20.69 -9.96
N ASP A 97 -24.54 19.89 -9.29
CA ASP A 97 -24.53 19.78 -7.83
C ASP A 97 -23.27 19.07 -7.35
N LEU A 98 -22.81 18.06 -8.09
CA LEU A 98 -21.55 17.38 -7.81
C LEU A 98 -20.35 18.33 -7.97
N ARG A 99 -20.35 19.16 -9.02
CA ARG A 99 -19.34 20.21 -9.21
C ARG A 99 -19.36 21.28 -8.11
N ALA A 100 -20.54 21.72 -7.68
CA ALA A 100 -20.69 22.72 -6.63
C ALA A 100 -20.12 22.21 -5.29
N ASP A 101 -20.41 20.96 -4.94
CA ASP A 101 -19.85 20.33 -3.75
C ASP A 101 -18.34 20.13 -3.88
N GLN A 102 -17.86 19.72 -5.06
CA GLN A 102 -16.44 19.54 -5.31
C GLN A 102 -15.66 20.87 -5.17
N ALA A 103 -16.25 21.99 -5.61
CA ALA A 103 -15.67 23.32 -5.41
C ALA A 103 -15.62 23.74 -3.94
N SER A 104 -16.58 23.31 -3.11
CA SER A 104 -16.60 23.60 -1.67
C SER A 104 -15.78 22.61 -0.82
N SER A 105 -15.30 21.52 -1.42
CA SER A 105 -14.53 20.48 -0.76
C SER A 105 -13.22 20.99 -0.15
N TYR A 106 -12.75 20.31 0.90
CA TYR A 106 -11.47 20.60 1.53
C TYR A 106 -10.30 20.47 0.54
N ALA A 107 -10.36 19.47 -0.35
CA ALA A 107 -9.34 19.22 -1.36
C ALA A 107 -9.20 20.40 -2.33
N CYS A 108 -10.32 20.95 -2.83
CA CYS A 108 -10.30 22.14 -3.68
C CYS A 108 -9.72 23.35 -2.93
N LYS A 109 -10.16 23.62 -1.70
CA LYS A 109 -9.64 24.73 -0.87
C LYS A 109 -8.14 24.63 -0.61
N GLN A 110 -7.64 23.41 -0.36
CA GLN A 110 -6.22 23.15 -0.16
C GLN A 110 -5.41 23.35 -1.45
N ALA A 111 -5.95 22.91 -2.58
CA ALA A 111 -5.31 23.06 -3.88
C ALA A 111 -5.26 24.53 -4.32
N MET A 112 -6.33 25.30 -4.09
CA MET A 112 -6.37 26.76 -4.31
C MET A 112 -5.28 27.46 -3.49
N ARG A 113 -5.20 27.20 -2.18
CA ARG A 113 -4.17 27.80 -1.33
C ARG A 113 -2.76 27.45 -1.80
N SER A 114 -2.54 26.20 -2.20
CA SER A 114 -1.24 25.75 -2.72
C SER A 114 -0.86 26.48 -4.02
N TYR A 115 -1.83 26.67 -4.90
CA TYR A 115 -1.64 27.44 -6.13
C TYR A 115 -1.35 28.91 -5.83
N GLU A 116 -2.13 29.57 -4.96
CA GLU A 116 -1.92 30.98 -4.58
C GLU A 116 -0.53 31.21 -3.98
N ILE A 117 -0.07 30.31 -3.10
CA ILE A 117 1.28 30.37 -2.53
C ILE A 117 2.34 30.25 -3.62
N SER A 118 2.20 29.29 -4.54
CA SER A 118 3.16 29.12 -5.63
C SER A 118 3.12 30.27 -6.62
N ALA A 119 1.93 30.80 -6.94
CA ALA A 119 1.75 31.91 -7.89
C ALA A 119 2.37 33.22 -7.38
N ASN A 120 2.29 33.45 -6.05
CA ASN A 120 2.90 34.60 -5.39
C ASN A 120 4.36 34.39 -4.97
N SER A 121 4.90 33.18 -5.15
CA SER A 121 6.30 32.87 -4.84
C SER A 121 7.25 33.52 -5.85
N ILE A 122 8.43 33.93 -5.36
CA ILE A 122 9.56 34.36 -6.19
C ILE A 122 10.00 33.22 -7.13
N LYS A 123 9.84 31.97 -6.70
CA LYS A 123 10.14 30.78 -7.49
C LYS A 123 8.86 30.25 -8.13
N ARG A 124 8.73 30.46 -9.44
CA ARG A 124 7.55 30.06 -10.23
C ARG A 124 7.64 28.67 -10.86
N ALA A 125 8.62 27.85 -10.48
CA ALA A 125 8.89 26.55 -11.11
C ALA A 125 7.67 25.61 -11.09
N ASP A 126 6.89 25.64 -10.01
CA ASP A 126 5.79 24.69 -9.80
C ASP A 126 4.40 25.29 -10.03
N VAL A 127 4.32 26.54 -10.50
CA VAL A 127 3.04 27.28 -10.63
C VAL A 127 2.07 26.56 -11.56
N GLU A 128 2.57 26.08 -12.70
CA GLU A 128 1.75 25.35 -13.66
C GLU A 128 1.27 24.01 -13.11
N GLN A 129 2.13 23.27 -12.41
CA GLN A 129 1.72 22.01 -11.79
C GLN A 129 0.64 22.23 -10.73
N LYS A 130 0.78 23.27 -9.90
CA LYS A 130 -0.23 23.62 -8.88
C LYS A 130 -1.51 24.16 -9.52
N ARG A 131 -1.42 24.86 -10.65
CA ARG A 131 -2.58 25.32 -11.41
C ARG A 131 -3.41 24.13 -11.90
N VAL A 132 -2.78 23.18 -12.58
CA VAL A 132 -3.46 21.96 -13.08
C VAL A 132 -4.06 21.16 -11.92
N ALA A 133 -3.32 21.00 -10.83
CA ALA A 133 -3.81 20.30 -9.64
C ALA A 133 -5.04 20.99 -9.01
N MET A 134 -5.08 22.32 -8.99
CA MET A 134 -6.23 23.10 -8.52
C MET A 134 -7.45 22.86 -9.41
N TYR A 135 -7.32 23.00 -10.74
CA TYR A 135 -8.43 22.77 -11.66
C TYR A 135 -9.00 21.35 -11.54
N ALA A 136 -8.12 20.35 -11.44
CA ALA A 136 -8.53 18.95 -11.24
C ALA A 136 -9.23 18.72 -9.90
N ALA A 137 -8.68 19.24 -8.80
CA ALA A 137 -9.26 19.07 -7.46
C ALA A 137 -10.64 19.74 -7.32
N CYS A 138 -10.84 20.86 -8.01
CA CYS A 138 -12.08 21.63 -7.98
C CYS A 138 -13.09 21.21 -9.05
N GLY A 139 -12.82 20.17 -9.87
CA GLY A 139 -13.74 19.73 -10.93
C GLY A 139 -13.95 20.75 -12.06
N MET A 140 -13.02 21.69 -12.21
CA MET A 140 -13.07 22.77 -13.18
C MET A 140 -12.27 22.39 -14.43
N ARG A 141 -12.76 22.79 -15.61
CA ARG A 141 -12.00 22.66 -16.85
C ARG A 141 -10.87 23.68 -16.86
N GLU A 142 -9.65 23.23 -17.17
CA GLU A 142 -8.52 24.12 -17.33
C GLU A 142 -8.74 25.05 -18.54
N PRO A 143 -8.48 26.37 -18.41
CA PRO A 143 -8.56 27.29 -19.54
C PRO A 143 -7.61 26.87 -20.66
N ASP A 144 -8.10 26.88 -21.89
CA ASP A 144 -7.26 26.65 -23.07
C ASP A 144 -6.15 27.71 -23.08
N ARG A 145 -4.89 27.24 -23.19
CA ARG A 145 -3.76 28.16 -23.29
C ARG A 145 -3.82 28.80 -24.66
N HIS A 146 -4.10 30.11 -24.70
CA HIS A 146 -3.78 30.88 -25.89
C HIS A 146 -2.25 30.92 -26.01
N ILE A 147 -1.71 30.10 -26.90
CA ILE A 147 -0.31 30.20 -27.27
C ILE A 147 -0.22 31.43 -28.16
N ASP A 148 0.09 32.58 -27.56
CA ASP A 148 0.46 33.76 -28.33
C ASP A 148 1.68 33.39 -29.19
N PRO A 149 1.59 33.42 -30.54
CA PRO A 149 2.72 33.08 -31.41
C PRO A 149 3.95 34.00 -31.24
N TYR A 150 3.81 35.05 -30.43
CA TYR A 150 4.82 36.07 -30.14
C TYR A 150 5.34 36.03 -28.68
N ASP A 151 4.98 35.05 -27.84
CA ASP A 151 5.62 34.92 -26.51
C ASP A 151 7.05 34.37 -26.65
N ASP A 152 8.02 35.29 -26.64
CA ASP A 152 9.47 35.04 -26.76
C ASP A 152 10.03 34.16 -25.62
N ARG A 153 9.23 33.85 -24.58
CA ARG A 153 9.59 32.91 -23.50
C ARG A 153 9.47 31.44 -23.90
N TYR A 154 8.82 31.14 -25.04
CA TYR A 154 8.77 29.81 -25.65
C TYR A 154 9.77 29.67 -26.82
N ARG A 155 10.87 30.43 -26.78
CA ARG A 155 11.92 30.34 -27.80
C ARG A 155 12.67 29.02 -27.64
N ASP A 156 12.31 28.08 -28.49
CA ASP A 156 12.95 26.79 -28.71
C ASP A 156 14.49 26.90 -28.63
N PRO A 157 15.15 26.26 -27.65
CA PRO A 157 16.61 26.31 -27.52
C PRO A 157 17.34 25.67 -28.71
N TYR A 158 16.65 24.97 -29.62
CA TYR A 158 17.25 24.36 -30.81
C TYR A 158 17.37 25.28 -32.03
N ARG A 159 16.83 26.52 -31.99
CA ARG A 159 16.92 27.47 -33.12
C ARG A 159 18.22 28.28 -33.16
N ARG A 160 19.32 27.72 -32.65
CA ARG A 160 20.68 28.26 -32.73
C ARG A 160 21.52 27.46 -33.74
N GLY A 161 21.00 27.33 -34.96
CA GLY A 161 21.65 26.55 -36.02
C GLY A 161 21.29 27.03 -37.42
N GLY A 162 20.92 28.31 -37.57
CA GLY A 162 20.73 28.91 -38.89
C GLY A 162 22.04 28.98 -39.66
N THR A 163 22.42 27.88 -40.30
CA THR A 163 23.39 27.88 -41.40
C THR A 163 22.79 28.67 -42.55
N THR A 164 23.27 29.90 -42.73
CA THR A 164 23.09 30.66 -43.96
C THR A 164 23.78 29.89 -45.09
N VAL A 165 23.03 29.19 -45.91
CA VAL A 165 23.55 28.62 -47.16
C VAL A 165 23.65 29.77 -48.15
N ILE A 166 24.86 30.31 -48.31
CA ILE A 166 25.19 31.22 -49.42
C ILE A 166 25.32 30.35 -50.67
N VAL A 167 24.33 30.41 -51.55
CA VAL A 167 24.43 29.86 -52.91
C VAL A 167 25.28 30.84 -53.72
N ARG A 168 26.42 30.34 -54.23
CA ARG A 168 27.24 31.05 -55.24
C ARG A 168 26.65 30.84 -56.63
#